data_AF-A0A2J8TP90-F1
#
_entry.id   AF-A0A2J8TP90-F1
#
_cell.length_a   1.000
_cell.length_b   1.000
_cell.length_c   1.000
_cell.angle_alpha   90.00
_cell.angle_beta   90.00
_cell.angle_gamma   90.00
#
_symmetry.space_group_name_H-M   'P 1'
#
loop_
_entity.id
_entity.type
_entity.pdbx_description
1 polymer ?
#
loop_
_entity_poly.entity_id
_entity_poly.type
_entity_poly.pdbx_seq_one_letter_code
_entity_poly.pdbx_strand_id
1 'polypeptide(L)'
;QIIFYKNGVNQGVAYKDIFEGVYFPAISLYKSCTVSINFGPCFKYPPKDLTYHPMSDMGWGAVVEHTLADVLYHVETEVDGRRSPPWEP
;
A
#
# COMPACT_ATOMS: atom_id res chain seq x y z
N GLN A 1 1.25 6.40 -11.49
CA GLN A 1 0.26 7.49 -11.68
C GLN A 1 -0.78 7.45 -10.57
N ILE A 2 -1.38 8.59 -10.21
CA ILE A 2 -2.46 8.71 -9.20
C ILE A 2 -3.75 9.12 -9.90
N ILE A 3 -4.86 8.41 -9.64
CA ILE A 3 -6.18 8.67 -10.24
C ILE A 3 -7.17 9.02 -9.11
N PHE A 4 -8.01 10.02 -9.31
CA PHE A 4 -9.07 10.36 -8.36
C PHE A 4 -10.45 9.91 -8.84
N TYR A 5 -11.29 9.56 -7.87
CA TYR A 5 -12.67 9.15 -8.10
C TYR A 5 -13.60 9.95 -7.21
N LYS A 6 -14.77 10.30 -7.74
CA LYS A 6 -15.89 10.87 -6.98
C LYS A 6 -17.07 9.92 -7.09
N ASN A 7 -17.40 9.23 -5.99
CA ASN A 7 -18.50 8.24 -5.95
C ASN A 7 -18.43 7.20 -7.09
N GLY A 8 -17.23 6.68 -7.39
CA GLY A 8 -17.02 5.70 -8.46
C GLY A 8 -16.84 6.29 -9.86
N VAL A 9 -17.06 7.59 -10.05
CA VAL A 9 -16.82 8.27 -11.34
C VAL A 9 -15.37 8.75 -11.40
N ASN A 10 -14.62 8.26 -12.39
CA ASN A 10 -13.24 8.66 -12.66
C ASN A 10 -13.17 10.18 -12.93
N GLN A 11 -12.35 10.90 -12.15
CA GLN A 11 -12.11 12.35 -12.27
C GLN A 11 -10.85 12.67 -13.09
N GLY A 12 -10.17 11.64 -13.61
CA GLY A 12 -8.94 11.75 -14.38
C GLY A 12 -7.69 11.47 -13.55
N VAL A 13 -6.55 11.55 -14.24
CA VAL A 13 -5.22 11.36 -13.64
C VAL A 13 -4.82 12.64 -12.92
N ALA A 14 -4.62 12.54 -11.61
CA ALA A 14 -4.18 13.64 -10.75
C ALA A 14 -2.68 13.91 -10.91
N TYR A 15 -1.88 12.85 -10.93
CA TYR A 15 -0.43 12.93 -11.05
C TYR A 15 0.10 11.84 -11.98
N LYS A 16 0.98 12.23 -12.90
CA LYS A 16 1.84 11.35 -13.71
C LYS A 16 3.28 11.52 -13.23
N ASP A 17 4.13 10.55 -13.57
CA ASP A 17 5.57 10.64 -13.30
C ASP A 17 5.90 10.86 -11.81
N ILE A 18 5.40 9.94 -10.97
CA ILE A 18 5.59 9.98 -9.51
C ILE A 18 7.05 9.66 -9.20
N PHE A 19 7.64 10.37 -8.24
CA PHE A 19 8.98 10.06 -7.71
C PHE A 19 9.04 8.65 -7.11
N GLU A 20 10.26 8.11 -7.04
CA GLU A 20 10.50 6.80 -6.44
C GLU A 20 10.38 6.85 -4.91
N GLY A 21 9.76 5.83 -4.32
CA GLY A 21 9.60 5.70 -2.88
C GLY A 21 8.35 4.91 -2.49
N VAL A 22 8.24 4.64 -1.18
CA VAL A 22 7.06 4.01 -0.59
C VAL A 22 6.04 5.10 -0.22
N TYR A 23 4.80 4.96 -0.70
CA TYR A 23 3.74 5.92 -0.49
C TYR A 23 2.67 5.37 0.47
N PHE A 24 2.29 6.19 1.44
CA PHE A 24 1.23 5.89 2.39
C PHE A 24 0.05 6.86 2.20
N PRO A 25 -1.21 6.40 2.32
CA PRO A 25 -2.37 7.27 2.26
C PRO A 25 -2.35 8.25 3.45
N ALA A 26 -2.48 9.55 3.16
CA ALA A 26 -2.45 10.60 4.17
C ALA A 26 -3.67 11.52 4.05
N ILE A 27 -4.13 12.03 5.20
CA ILE A 27 -5.22 13.01 5.29
C ILE A 27 -4.71 14.21 6.08
N SER A 28 -4.81 15.40 5.48
CA SER A 28 -4.61 16.67 6.18
C SER A 28 -5.97 17.34 6.43
N LEU A 29 -6.20 17.81 7.66
CA LEU A 29 -7.43 18.49 8.05
C LEU A 29 -7.18 19.98 8.26
N TYR A 30 -8.15 20.82 7.88
CA TYR A 30 -8.13 22.25 8.14
C TYR A 30 -9.38 22.65 8.93
N LYS A 31 -9.19 23.29 10.10
CA LYS A 31 -10.27 23.65 11.04
C LYS A 31 -11.08 22.41 11.49
N SER A 32 -12.38 22.57 11.70
CA SER A 32 -13.29 21.56 12.25
C SER A 32 -13.88 20.63 11.17
N CYS A 33 -13.03 20.00 10.36
CA CYS A 33 -13.45 18.99 9.39
C CYS A 33 -13.38 17.58 9.99
N THR A 34 -14.42 16.78 9.77
CA THR A 34 -14.44 15.36 10.14
C THR A 34 -14.50 14.53 8.87
N VAL A 35 -13.55 13.62 8.71
CA VAL A 35 -13.51 12.67 7.60
C VAL A 35 -13.19 11.28 8.14
N SER A 36 -13.70 10.26 7.47
CA SER A 36 -13.38 8.86 7.76
C SER A 36 -12.84 8.21 6.50
N ILE A 37 -11.77 7.44 6.64
CA ILE A 37 -11.20 6.68 5.53
C ILE A 37 -11.69 5.23 5.59
N ASN A 38 -11.97 4.66 4.43
CA ASN A 38 -12.32 3.25 4.26
C ASN A 38 -11.28 2.61 3.36
N PHE A 39 -10.48 1.70 3.92
CA PHE A 39 -9.40 1.00 3.22
C PHE A 39 -9.86 -0.27 2.49
N GLY A 40 -11.16 -0.57 2.51
CA GLY A 40 -11.73 -1.81 2.00
C GLY A 40 -11.89 -2.86 3.10
N PRO A 41 -12.33 -4.09 2.76
CA PRO A 41 -12.66 -4.56 1.40
C PRO A 41 -14.03 -4.05 0.88
N CYS A 42 -14.88 -3.56 1.77
CA CYS A 42 -16.25 -3.16 1.45
C CYS A 42 -16.31 -1.71 0.93
N PHE A 43 -16.08 -1.51 -0.37
CA PHE A 43 -16.25 -0.21 -1.02
C PHE A 43 -17.68 0.02 -1.48
N LYS A 44 -18.16 1.26 -1.38
CA LYS A 44 -19.47 1.66 -1.93
C LYS A 44 -19.48 1.66 -3.46
N TYR A 45 -18.35 2.02 -4.08
CA TYR A 45 -18.18 2.09 -5.53
C TYR A 45 -16.78 1.58 -5.92
N PRO A 46 -16.59 0.24 -6.02
CA PRO A 46 -15.33 -0.32 -6.46
C PRO A 46 -15.08 -0.02 -7.96
N PRO A 47 -13.84 0.32 -8.36
CA PRO A 47 -13.44 0.39 -9.78
C PRO A 47 -13.69 -0.95 -10.48
N LYS A 48 -14.09 -0.92 -11.76
CA LYS A 48 -14.35 -2.15 -12.55
C LYS A 48 -13.38 -2.31 -13.73
N ASP A 49 -12.72 -1.22 -14.07
CA ASP A 49 -11.88 -1.01 -15.24
C ASP A 49 -10.39 -1.21 -14.93
N LEU A 50 -10.04 -1.50 -13.67
CA LEU A 50 -8.67 -1.63 -13.20
C LEU A 50 -8.52 -2.85 -12.28
N THR A 51 -7.39 -3.52 -12.38
CA THR A 51 -6.95 -4.48 -11.37
C THR A 51 -6.39 -3.69 -10.18
N TYR A 52 -6.90 -3.96 -8.98
CA TYR A 52 -6.46 -3.27 -7.76
C TYR A 52 -6.54 -4.21 -6.56
N HIS A 53 -5.75 -3.90 -5.53
CA HIS A 53 -5.87 -4.51 -4.20
C HIS A 53 -6.39 -3.47 -3.21
N PRO A 54 -7.35 -3.82 -2.32
CA PRO A 54 -7.75 -2.92 -1.25
C PRO A 54 -6.58 -2.69 -0.29
N MET A 55 -6.51 -1.51 0.30
CA MET A 55 -5.44 -1.17 1.24
C MET A 55 -5.51 -2.03 2.52
N SER A 56 -6.68 -2.58 2.84
CA SER A 56 -6.84 -3.58 3.91
C SER A 56 -5.94 -4.81 3.72
N ASP A 57 -5.69 -5.24 2.49
CA ASP A 57 -4.90 -6.45 2.21
C ASP A 57 -3.41 -6.20 2.47
N MET A 58 -2.94 -4.98 2.21
CA MET A 58 -1.56 -4.57 2.49
C MET A 58 -1.26 -4.46 3.98
N GLY A 59 -2.27 -4.28 4.85
CA GLY A 59 -2.07 -4.29 6.29
C GLY A 59 -1.44 -5.60 6.76
N TRP A 60 -1.88 -6.74 6.20
CA TRP A 60 -1.28 -8.04 6.51
C TRP A 60 0.07 -8.23 5.82
N GLY A 61 0.18 -7.83 4.54
CA GLY A 61 1.43 -7.92 3.78
C GLY A 61 2.59 -7.21 4.47
N ALA A 62 2.38 -5.97 4.91
CA ALA A 62 3.38 -5.20 5.63
C ALA A 62 3.77 -5.86 6.96
N VAL A 63 2.82 -6.44 7.70
CA VAL A 63 3.11 -7.17 8.95
C VAL A 63 3.98 -8.39 8.65
N VAL A 64 3.64 -9.18 7.64
CA VAL A 64 4.43 -10.36 7.25
C VAL A 64 5.83 -9.95 6.82
N GLU A 65 5.96 -8.92 5.99
CA GLU A 65 7.26 -8.41 5.54
C GLU A 65 8.14 -7.93 6.70
N HIS A 66 7.57 -7.16 7.64
CA HIS A 66 8.31 -6.70 8.82
C HIS A 66 8.70 -7.87 9.72
N THR A 67 7.81 -8.84 9.96
CA THR A 67 8.16 -10.02 10.76
C THR A 67 9.27 -10.86 10.12
N LEU A 68 9.27 -10.98 8.79
CA LEU A 68 10.33 -11.68 8.06
C LEU A 68 11.65 -10.91 8.15
N ALA A 69 11.61 -9.58 8.03
CA ALA A 69 12.78 -8.73 8.19
C ALA A 69 13.41 -8.90 9.57
N ASP A 70 12.60 -8.95 10.63
CA ASP A 70 13.08 -9.19 11.99
C ASP A 70 13.71 -10.58 12.12
N VAL A 71 13.07 -11.62 11.58
CA VAL A 71 13.62 -12.99 11.59
C VAL A 71 14.97 -13.05 10.87
N LEU A 72 15.06 -12.47 9.67
CA LEU A 72 16.30 -12.43 8.90
C LEU A 72 17.41 -11.70 9.65
N TYR A 73 17.10 -10.55 10.25
CA TYR A 73 18.04 -9.78 11.05
C TYR A 73 18.62 -10.58 12.23
N HIS A 74 17.78 -11.34 12.94
CA HIS A 74 18.23 -12.22 14.02
C HIS A 74 19.12 -13.35 13.48
N VAL A 75 18.70 -14.00 12.39
CA VAL A 75 19.48 -15.10 11.77
C VAL A 75 20.85 -14.61 11.30
N GLU A 76 20.97 -13.41 10.75
CA GLU A 76 22.27 -12.84 10.36
C GLU A 76 23.19 -12.55 11.53
N THR A 77 22.60 -12.16 12.66
CA THR A 77 23.36 -11.85 13.86
C THR A 77 23.84 -13.14 14.54
N GLU A 78 23.06 -14.22 14.47
CA GLU A 78 23.32 -15.48 15.17
C GLU A 78 24.02 -16.56 14.30
N VAL A 79 23.89 -16.51 12.97
CA VAL A 79 24.38 -17.56 12.05
C VAL A 79 25.08 -16.94 10.84
N ASP A 80 26.29 -17.42 10.52
CA ASP A 80 27.05 -16.93 9.37
C ASP A 80 26.47 -17.48 8.05
N GLY A 81 25.87 -16.58 7.24
CA GLY A 81 25.46 -16.83 5.86
C GLY A 81 23.95 -16.74 5.57
N ARG A 82 23.60 -15.99 4.50
CA ARG A 82 22.24 -15.93 3.93
C ARG A 82 22.12 -16.80 2.68
N ARG A 83 20.97 -17.44 2.46
CA ARG A 83 20.58 -18.05 1.18
C ARG A 83 19.20 -17.54 0.77
N SER A 84 19.16 -16.63 -0.20
CA SER A 84 17.92 -16.18 -0.83
C SER A 84 17.52 -17.17 -1.95
N PRO A 85 16.21 -17.39 -2.18
CA PRO A 85 15.76 -18.12 -3.35
C PRO A 85 16.22 -17.41 -4.65
N PRO A 86 16.28 -18.13 -5.80
CA PRO A 86 16.61 -17.54 -7.09
C PRO A 86 15.68 -16.36 -7.39
N TRP A 87 16.26 -15.26 -7.86
CA TRP A 87 15.51 -14.06 -8.21
C TRP A 87 14.73 -14.32 -9.51
N GLU A 88 13.41 -14.26 -9.48
CA GLU A 88 12.57 -14.31 -10.69
C GLU A 88 12.29 -12.87 -11.18
N PRO A 89 12.40 -12.61 -12.50
CA PRO A 89 12.19 -11.29 -13.09
C PRO A 89 10.73 -10.84 -13.19
#